data_AF-A0A7C4ZGL4-F1
#
_entry.id   AF-A0A7C4ZGL4-F1
#
_cell.length_a   1.000
_cell.length_b   1.000
_cell.length_c   1.000
_cell.angle_alpha   90.00
_cell.angle_beta   90.00
_cell.angle_gamma   90.00
#
_symmetry.space_group_name_H-M   'P 1'
#
loop_
_entity.id
_entity.type
_entity.pdbx_description
1 polymer ?
#
loop_
_entity_poly.entity_id
_entity_poly.type
_entity_poly.pdbx_seq_one_letter_code
_entity_poly.pdbx_strand_id
1 'polypeptide(L)'
;MHELLQRLGRGDTRLIEMCQEANRAWTDFLEELRTADTGTLAARLQFFEPNFKRIFESETLGSTMMPWTGFAALFDIERGWGENKQRALQLAQAFAQSHCSHEAKSEARSAVISYELEEGPTSPPSPAPEKKQRRLGW
;
A
#
# COMPACT_ATOMS: atom_id res chain seq x y z
N MET A 1 6.97 -8.12 4.23
CA MET A 1 7.37 -8.56 2.85
C MET A 1 8.27 -9.82 2.77
N HIS A 2 9.18 -10.07 3.73
CA HIS A 2 10.16 -11.16 3.66
C HIS A 2 9.58 -12.58 3.53
N GLU A 3 8.52 -12.89 4.27
CA GLU A 3 7.89 -14.23 4.23
C GLU A 3 7.31 -14.57 2.85
N LEU A 4 6.73 -13.58 2.16
CA LEU A 4 6.23 -13.73 0.78
C LEU A 4 7.36 -14.20 -0.14
N LEU A 5 8.50 -13.48 -0.10
CA LEU A 5 9.65 -13.78 -0.95
C LEU A 5 10.25 -15.16 -0.64
N GLN A 6 10.28 -15.57 0.63
CA GLN A 6 10.73 -16.92 1.00
C GLN A 6 9.80 -18.01 0.45
N ARG A 7 8.48 -17.83 0.55
CA ARG A 7 7.49 -18.78 0.02
C ARG A 7 7.55 -18.86 -1.51
N LEU A 8 7.69 -17.72 -2.19
CA LEU A 8 7.92 -17.67 -3.64
C LEU A 8 9.22 -18.38 -4.03
N GLY A 9 10.32 -18.13 -3.31
CA GLY A 9 11.60 -18.79 -3.56
C GLY A 9 11.58 -20.31 -3.36
N ARG A 10 10.62 -20.84 -2.59
CA ARG A 10 10.36 -22.28 -2.42
C ARG A 10 9.39 -22.85 -3.46
N GLY A 11 8.86 -22.02 -4.36
CA GLY A 11 7.90 -22.43 -5.38
C GLY A 11 6.48 -22.67 -4.85
N ASP A 12 6.06 -22.00 -3.76
CA ASP A 12 4.69 -22.12 -3.25
C ASP A 12 3.69 -21.42 -4.18
N THR A 13 3.15 -22.18 -5.15
CA THR A 13 2.22 -21.68 -6.16
C THR A 13 0.87 -21.25 -5.60
N ARG A 14 0.50 -21.70 -4.39
CA ARG A 14 -0.76 -21.33 -3.73
C ARG A 14 -0.85 -19.83 -3.45
N LEU A 15 0.28 -19.13 -3.39
CA LEU A 15 0.31 -17.68 -3.23
C LEU A 15 -0.48 -16.94 -4.32
N ILE A 16 -0.57 -17.51 -5.52
CA ILE A 16 -1.38 -16.92 -6.60
C ILE A 16 -2.86 -16.92 -6.22
N GLU A 17 -3.36 -18.05 -5.71
CA GLU A 17 -4.76 -18.20 -5.27
C GLU A 17 -5.05 -17.31 -4.06
N MET A 18 -4.12 -17.24 -3.11
CA MET A 18 -4.23 -16.36 -1.93
C MET A 18 -4.31 -14.88 -2.34
N CYS A 19 -3.48 -14.44 -3.29
CA CYS A 19 -3.54 -13.07 -3.80
C CYS A 19 -4.84 -12.78 -4.55
N GLN A 20 -5.40 -13.76 -5.28
CA GLN A 20 -6.70 -13.61 -5.93
C GLN A 20 -7.84 -13.51 -4.89
N GLU A 21 -7.82 -14.32 -3.83
CA GLU A 21 -8.81 -14.21 -2.74
C GLU A 21 -8.70 -12.88 -2.01
N ALA A 22 -7.48 -12.41 -1.75
CA ALA A 22 -7.21 -11.10 -1.17
C ALA A 22 -7.76 -9.96 -2.03
N ASN A 23 -7.58 -10.01 -3.35
CA ASN A 23 -8.11 -8.99 -4.27
C ASN A 23 -9.65 -8.99 -4.27
N ARG A 24 -10.28 -10.17 -4.33
CA ARG A 24 -11.76 -10.28 -4.22
C ARG A 24 -12.26 -9.69 -2.91
N ALA A 25 -11.65 -10.07 -1.79
CA ALA A 25 -12.01 -9.54 -0.48
C ALA A 25 -11.92 -8.00 -0.44
N TRP A 26 -10.86 -7.41 -1.00
CA TRP A 26 -10.72 -5.96 -1.09
C TRP A 26 -11.76 -5.32 -1.99
N THR A 27 -12.05 -5.90 -3.14
CA THR A 27 -13.06 -5.39 -4.07
C THR A 27 -14.42 -5.34 -3.38
N ASP A 28 -14.82 -6.43 -2.72
CA ASP A 28 -16.07 -6.50 -1.97
C ASP A 28 -16.11 -5.48 -0.83
N PHE A 29 -15.03 -5.38 -0.05
CA PHE A 29 -14.91 -4.41 1.06
C PHE A 29 -15.01 -2.95 0.59
N LEU A 30 -14.31 -2.62 -0.50
CA LEU A 30 -14.27 -1.26 -1.03
C LEU A 30 -15.59 -0.86 -1.68
N GLU A 31 -16.29 -1.79 -2.32
CA GLU A 31 -17.61 -1.55 -2.91
C GLU A 31 -18.69 -1.43 -1.82
N GLU A 32 -18.70 -2.33 -0.82
CA GLU A 32 -19.62 -2.23 0.33
C GLU A 32 -19.50 -0.87 1.01
N LEU A 33 -18.28 -0.35 1.12
CA LEU A 33 -17.96 0.90 1.79
C LEU A 33 -17.75 2.07 0.82
N ARG A 34 -18.23 2.00 -0.42
CA ARG A 34 -17.93 2.97 -1.49
C ARG A 34 -18.20 4.41 -1.09
N THR A 35 -19.28 4.67 -0.34
CA THR A 35 -19.66 6.01 0.15
C THR A 35 -19.26 6.27 1.61
N ALA A 36 -18.57 5.33 2.25
CA ALA A 36 -18.17 5.45 3.64
C ALA A 36 -17.07 6.49 3.82
N ASP A 37 -17.09 7.18 4.96
CA ASP A 37 -16.05 8.10 5.37
C ASP A 37 -14.81 7.36 5.90
N THR A 38 -13.72 8.10 6.13
CA THR A 38 -12.45 7.54 6.58
C THR A 38 -12.57 6.86 7.95
N GLY A 39 -13.37 7.41 8.85
CA GLY A 39 -13.58 6.84 10.19
C GLY A 39 -14.26 5.48 10.14
N THR A 40 -15.28 5.34 9.29
CA THR A 40 -15.96 4.05 9.06
C THR A 40 -15.02 3.04 8.44
N LEU A 41 -14.22 3.45 7.43
CA LEU A 41 -13.19 2.58 6.87
C LEU A 41 -12.21 2.10 7.96
N ALA A 42 -11.67 3.02 8.76
CA ALA A 42 -10.70 2.72 9.82
C ALA A 42 -11.26 1.72 10.85
N ALA A 43 -12.52 1.88 11.25
CA ALA A 43 -13.19 0.95 12.16
C ALA A 43 -13.38 -0.44 11.53
N ARG A 44 -13.78 -0.50 10.26
CA ARG A 44 -14.01 -1.76 9.55
C ARG A 44 -12.73 -2.53 9.24
N LEU A 45 -11.61 -1.83 9.01
CA LEU A 45 -10.31 -2.47 8.75
C LEU A 45 -9.86 -3.39 9.90
N GLN A 46 -10.13 -3.04 11.16
CA GLN A 46 -9.77 -3.87 12.31
C GLN A 46 -10.42 -5.26 12.23
N PHE A 47 -11.70 -5.33 11.85
CA PHE A 47 -12.42 -6.60 11.70
C PHE A 47 -12.06 -7.34 10.41
N PHE A 48 -11.44 -6.63 9.48
CA PHE A 48 -11.05 -7.16 8.19
C PHE A 48 -9.70 -7.89 8.23
N GLU A 49 -8.77 -7.46 9.10
CA GLU A 49 -7.45 -8.05 9.25
C GLU A 49 -7.44 -9.57 9.52
N PRO A 50 -8.28 -10.14 10.41
CA PRO A 50 -8.35 -11.59 10.62
C PRO A 50 -8.65 -12.38 9.33
N ASN A 51 -9.38 -11.79 8.39
CA ASN A 51 -9.66 -12.42 7.10
C ASN A 51 -8.37 -12.64 6.31
N PHE A 52 -7.45 -11.68 6.28
CA PHE A 52 -6.18 -11.80 5.55
C PHE A 52 -5.24 -12.80 6.20
N LYS A 53 -5.23 -12.85 7.53
CA LYS A 53 -4.47 -13.86 8.28
C LYS A 53 -4.92 -15.28 7.93
N ARG A 54 -6.22 -15.47 7.74
CA ARG A 54 -6.80 -16.73 7.24
C ARG A 54 -6.43 -16.99 5.78
N ILE A 55 -6.60 -16.01 4.88
CA ILE A 55 -6.28 -16.14 3.45
C ILE A 55 -4.83 -16.57 3.24
N PHE A 56 -3.90 -15.93 3.93
CA PHE A 56 -2.46 -16.19 3.77
C PHE A 56 -1.94 -17.34 4.65
N GLU A 57 -2.81 -17.96 5.46
CA GLU A 57 -2.48 -19.02 6.42
C GLU A 57 -1.34 -18.62 7.37
N SER A 58 -1.23 -17.34 7.70
CA SER A 58 -0.11 -16.79 8.48
C SER A 58 -0.50 -15.44 9.07
N GLU A 59 -0.26 -15.28 10.37
CA GLU A 59 -0.49 -14.03 11.09
C GLU A 59 0.37 -12.89 10.50
N THR A 60 1.67 -13.15 10.34
CA THR A 60 2.64 -12.16 9.87
C THR A 60 2.44 -11.83 8.40
N LEU A 61 2.29 -12.84 7.54
CA LEU A 61 2.06 -12.62 6.12
C LEU A 61 0.70 -11.99 5.85
N GLY A 62 -0.35 -12.39 6.58
CA GLY A 62 -1.67 -11.79 6.45
C GLY A 62 -1.68 -10.30 6.78
N SER A 63 -1.13 -9.92 7.94
CA SER A 63 -1.00 -8.51 8.33
C SER A 63 -0.12 -7.72 7.35
N THR A 64 0.93 -8.35 6.79
CA THR A 64 1.74 -7.74 5.74
C THR A 64 0.92 -7.53 4.47
N MET A 65 0.30 -8.58 3.94
CA MET A 65 -0.28 -8.58 2.60
C MET A 65 -1.60 -7.82 2.53
N MET A 66 -2.30 -7.67 3.64
CA MET A 66 -3.54 -6.90 3.72
C MET A 66 -3.40 -5.49 3.10
N PRO A 67 -2.54 -4.59 3.59
CA PRO A 67 -2.37 -3.28 2.98
C PRO A 67 -1.84 -3.35 1.55
N TRP A 68 -0.81 -4.17 1.27
CA TRP A 68 -0.20 -4.26 -0.06
C TRP A 68 -1.22 -4.63 -1.15
N THR A 69 -2.08 -5.61 -0.86
CA THR A 69 -3.15 -6.03 -1.79
C THR A 69 -4.28 -5.02 -1.87
N GLY A 70 -4.53 -4.24 -0.81
CA GLY A 70 -5.56 -3.19 -0.81
C GLY A 70 -5.20 -2.01 -1.68
N PHE A 71 -3.94 -1.56 -1.62
CA PHE A 71 -3.43 -0.53 -2.53
C PHE A 71 -3.33 -1.05 -3.96
N ALA A 72 -2.89 -2.30 -4.15
CA ALA A 72 -2.86 -2.92 -5.47
C ALA A 72 -4.25 -3.03 -6.11
N ALA A 73 -5.31 -3.23 -5.33
CA ALA A 73 -6.69 -3.26 -5.85
C ALA A 73 -7.17 -1.90 -6.39
N LEU A 74 -6.54 -0.79 -5.98
CA LEU A 74 -6.86 0.57 -6.43
C LEU A 74 -5.89 1.11 -7.48
N PHE A 75 -4.73 0.49 -7.64
CA PHE A 75 -3.65 0.93 -8.51
C PHE A 75 -3.67 0.19 -9.85
N ASP A 76 -3.57 0.94 -10.95
CA ASP A 76 -3.40 0.40 -12.29
C ASP A 76 -1.95 0.59 -12.75
N ILE A 77 -1.32 -0.46 -13.30
CA ILE A 77 0.10 -0.40 -13.68
C ILE A 77 0.35 0.55 -14.87
N GLU A 78 -0.63 0.69 -15.77
CA GLU A 78 -0.50 1.55 -16.95
C GLU A 78 -0.88 3.00 -16.65
N ARG A 79 -1.87 3.20 -15.77
CA ARG A 79 -2.51 4.51 -15.50
C ARG A 79 -2.19 5.08 -14.13
N GLY A 80 -1.49 4.33 -13.28
CA GLY A 80 -1.25 4.67 -11.88
C GLY A 80 -2.55 4.74 -11.09
N TRP A 81 -2.70 5.77 -10.27
CA TRP A 81 -3.86 5.95 -9.40
C TRP A 81 -5.14 6.41 -10.10
N GLY A 82 -5.04 7.13 -11.22
CA GLY A 82 -6.20 7.66 -11.95
C GLY A 82 -7.29 8.26 -11.04
N GLU A 83 -8.54 7.84 -11.27
CA GLU A 83 -9.72 8.24 -10.50
C GLU A 83 -9.72 7.69 -9.05
N ASN A 84 -8.93 6.65 -8.79
CA ASN A 84 -8.82 6.01 -7.47
C ASN A 84 -7.88 6.75 -6.50
N LYS A 85 -7.15 7.81 -6.93
CA LYS A 85 -6.18 8.52 -6.08
C LYS A 85 -6.78 8.98 -4.74
N GLN A 86 -7.95 9.61 -4.78
CA GLN A 86 -8.63 10.08 -3.56
C GLN A 86 -9.03 8.92 -2.66
N ARG A 87 -9.50 7.81 -3.23
CA ARG A 87 -9.87 6.62 -2.47
C ARG A 87 -8.66 5.94 -1.85
N ALA A 88 -7.53 5.90 -2.54
CA ALA A 88 -6.27 5.38 -2.03
C ALA A 88 -5.73 6.23 -0.86
N LEU A 89 -5.78 7.55 -0.96
CA LEU A 89 -5.43 8.46 0.14
C LEU A 89 -6.34 8.24 1.36
N GLN A 90 -7.64 8.06 1.12
CA GLN A 90 -8.60 7.73 2.17
C GLN A 90 -8.27 6.40 2.86
N LEU A 91 -7.88 5.38 2.09
CA LEU A 91 -7.46 4.08 2.62
C LEU A 91 -6.17 4.19 3.46
N ALA A 92 -5.19 4.97 3.00
CA ALA A 92 -3.97 5.25 3.76
C ALA A 92 -4.27 5.91 5.12
N GLN A 93 -5.12 6.94 5.11
CA GLN A 93 -5.56 7.62 6.33
C GLN A 93 -6.36 6.66 7.24
N ALA A 94 -7.21 5.81 6.67
CA ALA A 94 -7.97 4.82 7.40
C ALA A 94 -7.06 3.82 8.12
N PHE A 95 -6.02 3.31 7.45
CA PHE A 95 -5.03 2.43 8.10
C PHE A 95 -4.34 3.13 9.27
N ALA A 96 -3.91 4.39 9.11
CA ALA A 96 -3.26 5.15 10.18
C ALA A 96 -4.18 5.30 11.42
N GLN A 97 -5.47 5.54 11.20
CA GLN A 97 -6.48 5.75 12.24
C GLN A 97 -7.10 4.45 12.80
N SER A 98 -6.92 3.32 12.11
CA SER A 98 -7.53 2.03 12.47
C SER A 98 -7.02 1.47 13.81
N HIS A 99 -7.63 0.38 14.27
CA HIS A 99 -7.10 -0.44 15.37
C HIS A 99 -6.47 -1.75 14.86
N CYS A 100 -6.05 -1.78 13.59
CA CYS A 100 -5.25 -2.89 13.06
C CYS A 100 -3.92 -3.03 13.80
N SER A 101 -3.28 -4.19 13.62
CA SER A 101 -1.94 -4.46 14.16
C SER A 101 -0.92 -3.40 13.75
N HIS A 102 0.14 -3.29 14.55
CA HIS A 102 1.25 -2.39 14.24
C HIS A 102 1.93 -2.77 12.92
N GLU A 103 2.03 -4.07 12.64
CA GLU A 103 2.55 -4.64 11.40
C GLU A 103 1.74 -4.16 10.20
N ALA A 104 0.41 -4.30 10.23
CA ALA A 104 -0.46 -3.85 9.15
C ALA A 104 -0.37 -2.34 8.91
N LYS A 105 -0.32 -1.53 9.97
CA LYS A 105 -0.14 -0.07 9.84
C LYS A 105 1.22 0.31 9.26
N SER A 106 2.29 -0.35 9.70
CA SER A 106 3.66 -0.13 9.22
C SER A 106 3.80 -0.51 7.74
N GLU A 107 3.23 -1.65 7.35
CA GLU A 107 3.23 -2.11 5.96
C GLU A 107 2.32 -1.24 5.09
N ALA A 108 1.21 -0.71 5.61
CA ALA A 108 0.40 0.30 4.90
C ALA A 108 1.21 1.56 4.57
N ARG A 109 1.94 2.10 5.54
CA ARG A 109 2.84 3.24 5.29
C ARG A 109 3.92 2.90 4.25
N SER A 110 4.48 1.69 4.33
CA SER A 110 5.50 1.23 3.38
C SER A 110 4.93 1.12 1.96
N ALA A 111 3.70 0.63 1.80
CA ALA A 111 3.01 0.59 0.53
C ALA A 111 2.73 1.99 -0.01
N VAL A 112 2.23 2.93 0.81
CA VAL A 112 2.00 4.33 0.44
C VAL A 112 3.27 4.97 -0.16
N ILE A 113 4.42 4.76 0.49
CA ILE A 113 5.72 5.26 0.01
C ILE A 113 6.10 4.57 -1.30
N SER A 114 5.96 3.25 -1.39
CA SER A 114 6.41 2.46 -2.54
C SER A 114 5.60 2.71 -3.80
N TYR A 115 4.30 3.03 -3.65
CA TYR A 115 3.43 3.43 -4.75
C TYR A 115 3.40 4.95 -4.97
N GLU A 116 4.25 5.72 -4.28
CA GLU A 116 4.36 7.18 -4.41
C GLU A 116 3.01 7.90 -4.25
N LEU A 117 2.15 7.38 -3.36
CA LEU A 117 0.79 7.89 -3.16
C LEU A 117 0.77 9.26 -2.46
N GLU A 118 1.70 9.45 -1.52
CA GLU A 118 1.94 10.76 -0.92
C GLU A 118 2.92 11.52 -1.82
N GLU A 119 2.47 12.65 -2.37
CA GLU A 119 3.40 13.65 -2.87
C GLU A 119 4.22 14.12 -1.67
N GLY A 120 5.50 13.75 -1.63
CA GLY A 120 6.42 14.28 -0.63
C GLY A 120 6.37 15.82 -0.63
N PRO A 121 6.84 16.49 0.45
CA PRO A 121 7.07 17.93 0.36
C PRO A 121 7.86 18.18 -0.92
N THR A 122 7.31 19.01 -1.81
CA THR A 122 7.95 19.40 -3.07
C THR A 122 9.44 19.56 -2.81
N SER A 123 10.24 18.66 -3.38
CA SER A 123 11.69 18.78 -3.28
C SER A 123 12.02 20.18 -3.80
N PRO A 124 12.74 21.03 -3.04
CA PRO A 124 13.08 22.35 -3.51
C PRO A 124 13.79 22.21 -4.86
N PRO A 125 13.53 23.12 -5.83
CA PRO A 125 14.08 23.01 -7.16
C PRO A 125 15.59 22.81 -7.06
N SER A 126 16.07 21.73 -7.69
CA SER A 126 17.49 21.40 -7.75
C SER A 126 18.27 22.65 -8.18
N PRO A 127 19.27 23.12 -7.43
CA PRO A 127 20.01 24.32 -7.81
C PRO A 127 20.65 24.07 -9.18
N ALA A 128 20.35 24.98 -10.12
CA ALA A 128 20.88 24.93 -11.47
C ALA A 128 22.41 24.74 -11.46
N PRO A 129 22.97 24.00 -12.43
CA PRO A 129 24.40 23.69 -12.42
C PRO A 129 25.22 24.98 -12.42
N GLU A 130 25.97 25.16 -11.33
CA GLU A 130 26.86 26.29 -11.12
C GLU A 130 27.90 26.33 -12.24
N LYS A 131 27.84 27.38 -13.09
CA LYS A 131 28.84 27.61 -14.14
C LYS A 131 30.18 27.87 -13.45
N LYS A 132 31.03 26.83 -13.37
CA LYS A 132 32.44 26.97 -12.97
C LYS A 132 33.11 28.01 -13.87
N GLN A 133 33.29 29.22 -13.36
CA GLN A 133 34.21 30.19 -13.93
C GLN A 133 35.61 29.61 -13.84
N ARG A 134 36.12 29.13 -14.98
CA ARG A 134 37.54 28.84 -15.16
C ARG A 134 38.31 30.16 -15.01
N ARG A 135 38.90 30.40 -13.85
CA ARG A 135 39.98 31.38 -13.71
C ARG A 135 41.18 30.83 -14.47
N LEU A 136 41.40 31.32 -15.68
CA LEU A 136 42.70 31.29 -16.34
C LEU A 136 43.56 32.37 -15.67
N GLY A 137 44.44 31.94 -14.77
CA GLY A 137 45.51 32.77 -14.23
C GLY A 137 46.72 32.70 -15.16
N TRP A 138 47.27 33.87 -15.47
CA TRP A 138 48.61 34.07 -16.02
C TRP A 138 49.65 33.83 -14.94
#